data_AF-A0A934Q5Q8-F1
#
_entry.id   AF-A0A934Q5Q8-F1
#
_cell.length_a   1.000
_cell.length_b   1.000
_cell.length_c   1.000
_cell.angle_alpha   90.00
_cell.angle_beta   90.00
_cell.angle_gamma   90.00
#
_symmetry.space_group_name_H-M   'P 1'
#
loop_
_entity.id
_entity.type
_entity.pdbx_description
1 polymer ?
#
loop_
_entity_poly.entity_id
_entity_poly.type
_entity_poly.pdbx_seq_one_letter_code
_entity_poly.pdbx_strand_id
1 'polypeptide(L)'
;MQEFDGIGPVGASIFLREVQQVWPAVRPFADALVLEGARAAGLPQDADELAKTVGGDRLASLAAALVRVARDPELLQREADDR
;
A
#
# COMPACT_ATOMS: atom_id res chain seq x y z
N MET A 1 17.45 2.43 -21.77
CA MET A 1 17.29 2.36 -20.30
C MET A 1 16.81 0.95 -20.02
N GLN A 2 17.52 0.15 -19.22
CA GLN A 2 17.15 -1.27 -19.04
C GLN A 2 15.81 -1.36 -18.29
N GLU A 3 14.73 -1.47 -19.05
CA GLU A 3 13.49 -2.10 -18.62
C GLU A 3 13.83 -3.57 -18.40
N PHE A 4 13.62 -4.08 -17.19
CA PHE A 4 13.75 -5.51 -16.95
C PHE A 4 12.73 -6.22 -17.85
N ASP A 5 13.21 -6.97 -18.85
CA ASP A 5 12.36 -7.81 -19.69
C ASP A 5 11.52 -8.73 -18.79
N GLY A 6 10.22 -8.46 -18.70
CA GLY A 6 9.26 -9.22 -17.90
C GLY A 6 8.69 -8.53 -16.65
N ILE A 7 9.17 -7.35 -16.23
CA ILE A 7 8.55 -6.57 -15.13
C ILE A 7 7.99 -5.26 -15.67
N GLY A 8 6.70 -5.26 -16.01
CA GLY A 8 5.99 -4.02 -16.36
C GLY A 8 5.74 -3.12 -15.14
N PRO A 9 5.26 -1.87 -15.35
CA PRO A 9 5.02 -0.90 -14.28
C PRO A 9 4.19 -1.44 -13.11
N VAL A 10 3.21 -2.30 -13.39
CA VAL A 10 2.39 -2.97 -12.35
C VAL A 10 3.24 -3.89 -11.47
N GLY A 11 4.11 -4.71 -12.08
CA GLY A 11 4.99 -5.62 -11.35
C GLY A 11 5.99 -4.87 -10.49
N ALA A 12 6.53 -3.75 -10.98
CA ALA A 12 7.40 -2.87 -10.21
C ALA A 12 6.68 -2.30 -8.98
N SER A 13 5.43 -1.83 -9.12
CA SER A 13 4.67 -1.32 -7.98
C SER A 13 4.29 -2.39 -6.96
N ILE A 14 4.03 -3.64 -7.40
CA ILE A 14 3.83 -4.77 -6.47
C ILE A 14 5.12 -5.05 -5.70
N PHE A 15 6.26 -5.12 -6.40
CA PHE A 15 7.56 -5.35 -5.76
C PHE A 15 7.89 -4.25 -4.74
N LEU A 16 7.74 -2.99 -5.12
CA LEU A 16 8.04 -1.85 -4.25
C LEU A 16 7.14 -1.80 -3.01
N ARG A 17 5.87 -2.23 -3.11
CA ARG A 17 4.98 -2.35 -1.95
C ARG A 17 5.53 -3.32 -0.90
N GLU A 18 5.96 -4.50 -1.32
CA GLU A 18 6.34 -5.59 -0.42
C GLU A 18 7.79 -5.46 0.09
N VAL A 19 8.72 -5.04 -0.78
CA VAL A 19 10.16 -4.98 -0.44
C VAL A 19 10.45 -3.99 0.67
N GLN A 20 9.58 -2.98 0.86
CA GLN A 20 9.65 -2.05 1.97
C GLN A 20 9.76 -2.75 3.32
N GLN A 21 9.20 -3.95 3.51
CA GLN A 21 9.28 -4.68 4.79
C GLN A 21 10.73 -4.96 5.21
N VAL A 22 11.59 -5.32 4.25
CA VAL A 22 12.96 -5.76 4.48
C VAL A 22 14.01 -4.74 4.00
N TRP A 23 13.61 -3.78 3.19
CA TRP A 23 14.49 -2.73 2.65
C TRP A 23 13.97 -1.34 3.02
N PRO A 24 14.35 -0.81 4.21
CA PRO A 24 13.87 0.48 4.69
C PRO A 24 14.16 1.67 3.79
N ALA A 25 15.23 1.61 2.97
CA ALA A 25 15.60 2.69 2.06
C ALA A 25 14.61 2.93 0.90
N VAL A 26 13.67 2.00 0.66
CA VAL A 26 12.59 2.16 -0.32
C VAL A 26 11.39 2.91 0.28
N ARG A 27 11.35 3.11 1.60
CA ARG A 27 10.22 3.74 2.28
C ARG A 27 10.29 5.28 2.19
N PRO A 28 9.14 5.96 2.13
CA PRO A 28 7.81 5.41 1.91
C PRO A 28 7.47 5.29 0.42
N PHE A 29 6.81 4.19 0.03
CA PHE A 29 6.25 3.99 -1.30
C PHE A 29 4.77 3.62 -1.19
N ALA A 30 3.92 4.39 -1.87
CA ALA A 30 2.51 4.11 -2.08
C ALA A 30 2.19 4.32 -3.56
N ASP A 31 1.69 3.29 -4.24
CA ASP A 31 1.21 3.41 -5.61
C ASP A 31 -0.25 3.87 -5.65
N ALA A 32 -0.75 4.14 -6.86
CA ALA A 32 -2.13 4.62 -7.04
C ALA A 32 -3.18 3.72 -6.38
N LEU A 33 -2.97 2.40 -6.37
CA LEU A 33 -3.90 1.45 -5.79
C LEU A 33 -3.89 1.50 -4.26
N VAL A 34 -2.73 1.73 -3.63
CA VAL A 34 -2.64 1.99 -2.19
C VAL A 34 -3.38 3.29 -1.83
N LEU A 35 -3.18 4.36 -2.60
CA LEU A 35 -3.81 5.66 -2.33
C LEU A 35 -5.33 5.62 -2.57
N GLU A 36 -5.80 4.82 -3.52
CA GLU A 36 -7.23 4.57 -3.72
C GLU A 36 -7.86 3.85 -2.52
N GLY A 37 -7.17 2.85 -1.98
CA GLY A 37 -7.56 2.17 -0.75
C GLY A 37 -7.57 3.11 0.45
N ALA A 38 -6.56 3.98 0.57
CA ALA A 38 -6.49 5.01 1.60
C ALA A 38 -7.70 5.94 1.54
N ARG A 39 -8.05 6.41 0.33
CA ARG A 39 -9.24 7.24 0.09
C ARG A 39 -10.52 6.53 0.53
N ALA A 40 -10.70 5.26 0.16
CA ALA A 40 -11.86 4.46 0.55
C ALA A 40 -11.94 4.27 2.08
N ALA A 41 -10.78 4.14 2.74
CA ALA A 41 -10.67 4.03 4.20
C ALA A 41 -10.73 5.37 4.95
N GLY A 42 -10.86 6.51 4.25
CA GLY A 42 -10.84 7.84 4.87
C GLY A 42 -9.48 8.26 5.44
N LEU A 43 -8.40 7.65 4.95
CA LEU A 43 -7.01 7.95 5.34
C LEU A 43 -6.35 8.98 4.40
N PRO A 44 -5.21 9.55 4.80
CA PRO A 44 -4.40 10.40 3.94
C PRO A 44 -4.03 9.76 2.59
N GLN A 45 -4.03 10.54 1.52
CA GLN A 45 -3.65 10.10 0.17
C GLN A 45 -2.20 10.50 -0.19
N ASP A 46 -1.32 10.48 0.80
CA ASP A 46 0.10 10.78 0.67
C ASP A 46 0.94 9.70 1.36
N ALA A 47 2.05 9.31 0.74
CA ALA A 47 2.87 8.20 1.22
C ALA A 47 3.57 8.52 2.56
N ASP A 48 4.07 9.75 2.72
CA ASP A 48 4.71 10.20 3.96
C ASP A 48 3.69 10.35 5.09
N GLU A 49 2.47 10.82 4.78
CA GLU A 49 1.39 10.91 5.75
C GLU A 49 0.91 9.53 6.21
N LEU A 50 0.72 8.58 5.28
CA LEU A 50 0.40 7.19 5.62
C LEU A 50 1.49 6.56 6.49
N ALA A 51 2.76 6.79 6.18
CA ALA A 51 3.89 6.29 6.96
C ALA A 51 3.98 6.89 8.37
N LYS A 52 3.28 8.00 8.67
CA LYS A 52 3.16 8.53 10.04
C LYS A 52 2.03 7.88 10.83
N THR A 53 1.05 7.28 10.16
CA THR A 53 -0.08 6.58 10.83
C THR A 53 0.33 5.24 11.42
N VAL A 54 1.42 4.66 10.91
CA VAL A 54 1.99 3.37 11.34
C VAL A 54 3.50 3.50 11.51
N GLY A 55 4.15 2.53 12.17
CA GLY A 55 5.62 2.42 12.08
C GLY A 55 6.06 2.12 10.64
N GLY A 56 7.22 2.60 10.22
CA GLY A 56 7.73 2.32 8.86
C GLY A 56 7.91 0.83 8.56
N ASP A 57 8.14 0.01 9.59
CA ASP A 57 8.19 -1.46 9.55
C ASP A 57 6.81 -2.13 9.35
N ARG A 58 5.73 -1.35 9.39
CA ARG A 58 4.35 -1.77 9.15
C ARG A 58 3.75 -1.18 7.88
N LEU A 59 4.50 -0.31 7.18
CA LEU A 59 4.02 0.38 5.98
C LEU A 59 3.70 -0.60 4.83
N ALA A 60 4.49 -1.67 4.66
CA ALA A 60 4.19 -2.71 3.66
C ALA A 60 2.88 -3.42 3.97
N SER A 61 2.62 -3.75 5.25
CA SER A 61 1.35 -4.35 5.69
C SER A 61 0.17 -3.40 5.48
N LEU A 62 0.33 -2.11 5.80
CA LEU A 62 -0.69 -1.09 5.54
C LEU A 62 -0.99 -0.98 4.04
N ALA A 63 0.03 -0.87 3.19
CA ALA A 63 -0.13 -0.82 1.75
C ALA A 63 -0.89 -2.06 1.22
N ALA A 64 -0.56 -3.25 1.71
CA ALA A 64 -1.24 -4.48 1.33
C ALA A 64 -2.71 -4.50 1.78
N ALA A 65 -3.02 -3.98 2.97
CA ALA A 65 -4.40 -3.85 3.45
C ALA A 65 -5.21 -2.86 2.60
N LEU A 66 -4.63 -1.69 2.30
CA LEU A 66 -5.29 -0.67 1.48
C LEU A 66 -5.53 -1.15 0.04
N VAL A 67 -4.61 -1.94 -0.53
CA VAL A 67 -4.83 -2.59 -1.84
C VAL A 67 -6.03 -3.55 -1.81
N ARG A 68 -6.27 -4.25 -0.70
CA ARG A 68 -7.46 -5.10 -0.55
C ARG A 68 -8.72 -4.24 -0.46
N VAL A 69 -8.69 -3.18 0.34
CA VAL A 69 -9.80 -2.21 0.46
C VAL A 69 -10.12 -1.54 -0.89
N ALA A 70 -9.10 -1.17 -1.67
CA ALA A 70 -9.31 -0.59 -3.00
C ALA A 70 -10.05 -1.56 -3.95
N ARG A 71 -9.84 -2.87 -3.78
CA ARG A 71 -10.48 -3.93 -4.58
C ARG A 71 -11.83 -4.39 -4.04
N ASP A 72 -12.00 -4.34 -2.73
CA ASP A 72 -13.22 -4.70 -2.00
C ASP A 72 -13.46 -3.69 -0.85
N PRO A 73 -14.10 -2.54 -1.12
CA PRO A 73 -14.38 -1.53 -0.09
C PRO A 73 -15.29 -2.01 1.03
N GLU A 74 -16.10 -3.06 0.81
CA GLU A 74 -16.98 -3.63 1.84
C GLU A 74 -16.20 -4.28 2.98
N LEU A 75 -14.92 -4.58 2.77
CA LEU A 75 -14.03 -5.15 3.78
C LEU A 75 -13.95 -4.27 5.05
N LEU A 76 -14.09 -2.95 4.92
CA LEU A 76 -14.10 -2.02 6.05
C LEU A 76 -15.33 -2.19 6.96
N GLN A 77 -16.46 -2.62 6.40
CA GLN A 77 -17.70 -2.84 7.15
C GLN A 77 -17.66 -4.19 7.86
N ARG A 78 -17.17 -5.24 7.18
CA ARG A 78 -17.06 -6.59 7.74
C ARG A 78 -16.16 -6.64 8.97
N GLU A 79 -15.00 -5.97 8.93
CA GLU A 79 -14.12 -5.91 10.11
C GLU A 79 -14.71 -5.13 11.29
N ALA A 80 -15.62 -4.19 11.04
CA ALA A 80 -16.29 -3.43 12.10
C ALA A 80 -17.37 -4.25 12.81
N ASP A 81 -18.04 -5.14 12.09
CA ASP A 81 -19.08 -6.03 12.62
C ASP A 81 -18.49 -7.22 13.40
N ASP A 82 -17.26 -7.64 13.07
CA ASP A 82 -16.55 -8.75 13.73
C ASP A 82 -15.81 -8.36 15.03
N ARG A 83 -15.77 -7.08 15.40
CA ARG A 83 -14.99 -6.54 16.55
C ARG A 83 -15.86 -6.14 17.74
#